data_AF-A0A931Y9C4-F1
#
_entry.id   AF-A0A931Y9C4-F1
#
_cell.length_a   1.000
_cell.length_b   1.000
_cell.length_c   1.000
_cell.angle_alpha   90.00
_cell.angle_beta   90.00
_cell.angle_gamma   90.00
#
_symmetry.space_group_name_H-M   'P 1'
#
loop_
_entity.id
_entity.type
_entity.pdbx_description
1 polymer ?
#
loop_
_entity_poly.entity_id
_entity_poly.type
_entity_poly.pdbx_seq_one_letter_code
_entity_poly.pdbx_strand_id
1 'polypeptide(L)'
;MRQVTKENGRYLWADIIRTVAIFLVVFVHNLFFLPQNTLGTLWMWIPYLYAHLGIPLFVMISGALLLGRSEPLSFFFRKRIRAVLFPWIFWIAIYIVVDYFFYLNRPASSAQWIRYIYEMFFSRFWFLPMIFGLYLLTPILRTLLRGASRTLLLYALSLWYFAFALLPGVYKAFGIYSSLDSSLLRQIMQYSGLFVLGYVLSQKHFFQRPLRFWVVLLLASIGATYITVFLTSFSLSEQLTDPFFYRIFSPTMVPGIIAGFMILFLLSNRWDETVSQTTRSVLAAMSVAALGIYLVHELVQEGIARFFPGIDVFLHTLSPLLAAPLRAVIVFLLSFTIIFLIRRIPLIKLFA
;
A
#
# COMPACT_ATOMS: atom_id res chain seq x y z
N MET A 1 -13.76 9.53 -28.06
CA MET A 1 -14.46 8.51 -27.24
C MET A 1 -13.78 7.16 -27.51
N ARG A 2 -12.98 6.62 -26.58
CA ARG A 2 -12.57 5.21 -26.58
C ARG A 2 -12.64 4.75 -25.12
N GLN A 3 -13.68 3.98 -24.83
CA GLN A 3 -13.89 3.33 -23.54
C GLN A 3 -12.67 2.46 -23.27
N VAL A 4 -12.13 2.53 -22.05
CA VAL A 4 -11.13 1.56 -21.58
C VAL A 4 -11.76 0.18 -21.77
N THR A 5 -11.14 -0.67 -22.57
CA THR A 5 -11.64 -2.00 -22.93
C THR A 5 -11.80 -2.83 -21.67
N LYS A 6 -13.05 -3.22 -21.41
CA LYS A 6 -13.46 -3.95 -20.22
C LYS A 6 -13.60 -5.44 -20.59
N GLU A 7 -12.49 -6.14 -20.73
CA GLU A 7 -12.53 -7.59 -20.98
C GLU A 7 -12.94 -8.32 -19.69
N ASN A 8 -14.00 -9.15 -19.75
CA ASN A 8 -14.56 -9.87 -18.61
C ASN A 8 -14.87 -9.01 -17.37
N GLY A 9 -15.13 -7.71 -17.56
CA GLY A 9 -15.44 -6.81 -16.46
C GLY A 9 -14.22 -6.18 -15.76
N ARG A 10 -12.99 -6.42 -16.23
CA ARG A 10 -11.73 -5.96 -15.61
C ARG A 10 -11.03 -4.90 -16.44
N TYR A 11 -10.14 -4.15 -15.79
CA TYR A 11 -9.29 -3.16 -16.44
C TYR A 11 -7.83 -3.58 -16.26
N LEU A 12 -7.09 -3.73 -17.38
CA LEU A 12 -5.68 -4.14 -17.35
C LEU A 12 -4.83 -3.24 -16.46
N TRP A 13 -5.01 -1.91 -16.57
CA TRP A 13 -4.29 -0.95 -15.72
C TRP A 13 -4.52 -1.20 -14.24
N ALA A 14 -5.73 -1.58 -13.83
CA ALA A 14 -6.02 -1.87 -12.43
C ALA A 14 -5.35 -3.17 -11.98
N ASP A 15 -5.24 -4.15 -12.87
CA ASP A 15 -4.57 -5.42 -12.59
C ASP A 15 -3.06 -5.24 -12.46
N ILE A 16 -2.45 -4.45 -13.34
CA ILE A 16 -1.02 -4.08 -13.27
C ILE A 16 -0.72 -3.31 -11.98
N ILE A 17 -1.42 -2.21 -11.72
CA ILE A 17 -1.12 -1.38 -10.56
C ILE A 17 -1.33 -2.18 -9.26
N ARG A 18 -2.36 -3.04 -9.16
CA ARG A 18 -2.52 -3.91 -7.97
C ARG A 18 -1.39 -4.89 -7.80
N THR A 19 -0.93 -5.50 -8.90
CA THR A 19 0.19 -6.46 -8.88
C THR A 19 1.49 -5.79 -8.44
N VAL A 20 1.79 -4.61 -8.99
CA VAL A 20 2.94 -3.81 -8.55
C VAL A 20 2.79 -3.39 -7.09
N ALA A 21 1.60 -2.90 -6.70
CA ALA A 21 1.34 -2.45 -5.34
C ALA A 21 1.57 -3.57 -4.31
N ILE A 22 1.05 -4.79 -4.56
CA ILE A 22 1.25 -5.90 -3.62
C ILE A 22 2.72 -6.32 -3.53
N PHE A 23 3.43 -6.34 -4.66
CA PHE A 23 4.85 -6.66 -4.66
C PHE A 23 5.65 -5.63 -3.85
N LEU A 24 5.37 -4.33 -4.01
CA LEU A 24 6.02 -3.27 -3.25
C LEU A 24 5.74 -3.37 -1.74
N VAL A 25 4.53 -3.80 -1.34
CA VAL A 25 4.22 -4.10 0.07
C VAL A 25 5.06 -5.26 0.58
N VAL A 26 5.17 -6.36 -0.16
CA VAL A 26 6.04 -7.48 0.25
C VAL A 26 7.50 -7.02 0.30
N PHE A 27 7.93 -6.21 -0.67
CA PHE A 27 9.30 -5.71 -0.75
C PHE A 27 9.67 -4.83 0.43
N VAL A 28 8.80 -3.91 0.86
CA VAL A 28 9.11 -3.04 2.01
C VAL A 28 9.32 -3.83 3.30
N HIS A 29 8.52 -4.87 3.55
CA HIS A 29 8.69 -5.73 4.73
C HIS A 29 9.99 -6.55 4.68
N ASN A 30 10.49 -6.86 3.48
CA ASN A 30 11.77 -7.55 3.29
C ASN A 30 12.98 -6.62 3.28
N LEU A 31 12.81 -5.29 3.16
CA LEU A 31 13.89 -4.34 3.42
C LEU A 31 14.26 -4.34 4.90
N PHE A 32 13.28 -4.49 5.80
CA PHE A 32 13.49 -4.54 7.26
C PHE A 32 14.09 -5.86 7.76
N PHE A 33 14.19 -6.88 6.90
CA PHE A 33 14.89 -8.12 7.22
C PHE A 33 16.41 -7.94 7.27
N LEU A 34 16.93 -6.92 6.56
CA LEU A 34 18.36 -6.66 6.52
C LEU A 34 18.86 -6.08 7.86
N PRO A 35 20.13 -6.31 8.22
CA PRO A 35 20.72 -5.75 9.44
C PRO A 35 20.43 -4.24 9.58
N GLN A 36 20.01 -3.79 10.76
CA GLN A 36 19.57 -2.39 10.99
C GLN A 36 20.66 -1.35 10.65
N ASN A 37 21.93 -1.71 10.81
CA ASN A 37 23.07 -0.88 10.40
C ASN A 37 23.14 -0.65 8.88
N THR A 38 22.57 -1.54 8.06
CA THR A 38 22.47 -1.35 6.61
C THR A 38 21.32 -0.42 6.20
N LEU A 39 20.22 -0.37 6.94
CA LEU A 39 19.15 0.62 6.72
C LEU A 39 19.59 2.05 7.05
N GLY A 40 20.60 2.21 7.91
CA GLY A 40 21.24 3.51 8.18
C GLY A 40 22.15 4.01 7.05
N THR A 41 22.41 3.21 6.02
CA THR A 41 23.23 3.64 4.88
C THR A 41 22.41 4.42 3.87
N LEU A 42 22.95 5.56 3.41
CA LEU A 42 22.25 6.48 2.52
C LEU A 42 21.68 5.81 1.26
N TRP A 43 22.39 4.83 0.70
CA TRP A 43 21.98 4.14 -0.53
C TRP A 43 20.74 3.25 -0.38
N MET A 44 20.38 2.82 0.85
CA MET A 44 19.19 2.01 1.12
C MET A 44 17.89 2.82 1.12
N TRP A 45 17.95 4.15 1.18
CA TRP A 45 16.77 5.00 1.15
C TRP A 45 16.06 4.97 -0.19
N ILE A 46 16.79 4.83 -1.30
CA ILE A 46 16.18 4.78 -2.64
C ILE A 46 15.18 3.60 -2.75
N PRO A 47 15.58 2.32 -2.55
CA PRO A 47 14.64 1.19 -2.61
C PRO A 47 13.55 1.29 -1.55
N TYR A 48 13.84 1.84 -0.38
CA TYR A 48 12.84 2.11 0.66
C TYR A 48 11.73 3.05 0.17
N LEU A 49 12.09 4.20 -0.42
CA LEU A 49 11.13 5.17 -0.93
C LEU A 49 10.24 4.58 -2.03
N TYR A 50 10.81 3.77 -2.92
CA TYR A 50 10.05 3.06 -3.95
C TYR A 50 9.08 2.03 -3.36
N ALA A 51 9.51 1.25 -2.37
CA ALA A 51 8.68 0.22 -1.75
C ALA A 51 7.46 0.81 -1.01
N HIS A 52 7.60 2.02 -0.45
CA HIS A 52 6.50 2.72 0.23
C HIS A 52 5.36 3.20 -0.70
N LEU A 53 5.54 3.12 -2.02
CA LEU A 53 4.46 3.44 -2.97
C LEU A 53 3.34 2.39 -2.95
N GLY A 54 3.59 1.16 -2.47
CA GLY A 54 2.63 0.05 -2.54
C GLY A 54 1.26 0.35 -1.93
N ILE A 55 1.22 0.79 -0.68
CA ILE A 55 -0.05 1.07 0.02
C ILE A 55 -0.82 2.25 -0.60
N PRO A 56 -0.19 3.41 -0.87
CA PRO A 56 -0.83 4.50 -1.59
C PRO A 56 -1.45 4.08 -2.92
N LEU A 57 -0.76 3.24 -3.71
CA LEU A 57 -1.28 2.75 -4.98
C LEU A 57 -2.57 1.94 -4.80
N PHE A 58 -2.67 1.07 -3.79
CA PHE A 58 -3.91 0.36 -3.47
C PHE A 58 -5.08 1.31 -3.15
N VAL A 59 -4.80 2.35 -2.37
CA VAL A 59 -5.80 3.36 -2.00
C VAL A 59 -6.25 4.13 -3.24
N MET A 60 -5.33 4.58 -4.09
CA MET A 60 -5.63 5.31 -5.33
C MET A 60 -6.45 4.47 -6.32
N ILE A 61 -6.09 3.21 -6.55
CA ILE A 61 -6.89 2.30 -7.40
C ILE A 61 -8.30 2.12 -6.84
N SER A 62 -8.40 1.95 -5.52
CA SER A 62 -9.70 1.78 -4.86
C SER A 62 -10.58 3.01 -5.09
N GLY A 63 -10.04 4.21 -4.94
CA GLY A 63 -10.76 5.45 -5.22
C GLY A 63 -11.17 5.57 -6.69
N ALA A 64 -10.24 5.32 -7.61
CA ALA A 64 -10.48 5.32 -9.06
C ALA A 64 -11.66 4.43 -9.48
N LEU A 65 -11.74 3.24 -8.90
CA LEU A 65 -12.77 2.26 -9.26
C LEU A 65 -14.08 2.44 -8.52
N LEU A 66 -14.09 3.07 -7.35
CA LEU A 66 -15.26 3.13 -6.47
C LEU A 66 -16.00 4.47 -6.53
N LEU A 67 -15.30 5.60 -6.61
CA LEU A 67 -15.91 6.92 -6.50
C LEU A 67 -16.77 7.31 -7.72
N GLY A 68 -16.47 6.75 -8.91
CA GLY A 68 -17.26 6.99 -10.11
C GLY A 68 -18.52 6.13 -10.27
N ARG A 69 -18.79 5.18 -9.36
CA ARG A 69 -19.90 4.24 -9.52
C ARG A 69 -21.23 4.79 -8.98
N SER A 70 -22.32 4.32 -9.58
CA SER A 70 -23.67 4.46 -9.04
C SER A 70 -24.20 3.06 -8.74
N GLU A 71 -24.33 2.73 -7.45
CA GLU A 71 -24.88 1.44 -7.00
C GLU A 71 -25.60 1.64 -5.65
N PRO A 72 -26.65 0.85 -5.32
CA PRO A 72 -27.37 0.96 -4.06
C PRO A 72 -26.45 0.74 -2.85
N LEU A 73 -26.70 1.46 -1.74
CA LEU A 73 -25.89 1.39 -0.51
C LEU A 73 -25.79 -0.02 0.06
N SER A 74 -26.92 -0.74 0.14
CA SER A 74 -26.99 -2.11 0.64
C SER A 74 -26.10 -3.06 -0.17
N PHE A 75 -26.16 -2.95 -1.50
CA PHE A 75 -25.31 -3.73 -2.42
C PHE A 75 -23.83 -3.38 -2.25
N PHE A 76 -23.51 -2.08 -2.15
CA PHE A 76 -22.15 -1.60 -1.94
C PHE A 76 -21.53 -2.21 -0.68
N PHE A 77 -22.17 -2.04 0.47
CA PHE A 77 -21.63 -2.50 1.76
C PHE A 77 -21.55 -4.01 1.85
N ARG A 78 -22.58 -4.75 1.43
CA ARG A 78 -22.59 -6.22 1.45
C ARG A 78 -21.40 -6.79 0.69
N LYS A 79 -21.07 -6.22 -0.47
CA LYS A 79 -19.94 -6.68 -1.29
C LYS A 79 -18.59 -6.36 -0.63
N ARG A 80 -18.43 -5.22 0.05
CA ARG A 80 -17.15 -4.85 0.69
C ARG A 80 -16.92 -5.57 2.02
N ILE A 81 -17.96 -5.73 2.84
CA ILE A 81 -17.89 -6.53 4.07
C ILE A 81 -17.42 -7.95 3.75
N ARG A 82 -18.02 -8.60 2.75
CA ARG A 82 -17.61 -9.94 2.31
C ARG A 82 -16.19 -9.99 1.75
N ALA A 83 -15.75 -8.94 1.07
CA ALA A 83 -14.44 -8.92 0.41
C ALA A 83 -13.29 -8.51 1.33
N VAL A 84 -13.56 -7.87 2.48
CA VAL A 84 -12.51 -7.36 3.38
C VAL A 84 -12.67 -7.95 4.78
N LEU A 85 -13.82 -7.75 5.43
CA LEU A 85 -14.00 -8.11 6.83
C LEU A 85 -13.94 -9.63 7.06
N PHE A 86 -14.49 -10.42 6.13
CA PHE A 86 -14.49 -11.88 6.24
C PHE A 86 -13.08 -12.48 6.09
N PRO A 87 -12.31 -12.19 5.02
CA PRO A 87 -10.90 -12.58 4.95
C PRO A 87 -10.11 -12.11 6.16
N TRP A 88 -10.31 -10.88 6.60
CA TRP A 88 -9.58 -10.32 7.73
C TRP A 88 -9.78 -11.12 9.02
N ILE A 89 -11.03 -11.40 9.42
CA ILE A 89 -11.33 -12.20 10.62
C ILE A 89 -10.77 -13.61 10.48
N PHE A 90 -10.92 -14.22 9.30
CA PHE A 90 -10.38 -15.54 9.01
C PHE A 90 -8.87 -15.60 9.22
N TRP A 91 -8.11 -14.65 8.65
CA TRP A 91 -6.66 -14.64 8.79
C TRP A 91 -6.22 -14.32 10.22
N ILE A 92 -6.91 -13.44 10.95
CA ILE A 92 -6.64 -13.26 12.39
C ILE A 92 -6.71 -14.59 13.15
N ALA A 93 -7.72 -15.41 12.88
CA ALA A 93 -7.84 -16.73 13.51
C ALA A 93 -6.66 -17.65 13.13
N ILE A 94 -6.22 -17.64 11.87
CA ILE A 94 -5.04 -18.39 11.43
C ILE A 94 -3.78 -17.92 12.16
N TYR A 95 -3.55 -16.62 12.27
CA TYR A 95 -2.41 -16.07 13.00
C TYR A 95 -2.43 -16.47 14.48
N ILE A 96 -3.57 -16.39 15.15
CA ILE A 96 -3.72 -16.85 16.54
C ILE A 96 -3.30 -18.32 16.68
N VAL A 97 -3.77 -19.18 15.80
CA VAL A 97 -3.42 -20.61 15.81
C VAL A 97 -1.91 -20.79 15.57
N VAL A 98 -1.35 -20.11 14.57
CA VAL A 98 0.07 -20.23 14.24
C VAL A 98 0.96 -19.74 15.40
N ASP A 99 0.66 -18.58 15.96
CA ASP A 99 1.39 -17.99 17.08
C ASP A 99 1.33 -18.87 18.34
N TYR A 100 0.16 -19.46 18.62
CA TYR A 100 -0.04 -20.31 19.79
C TYR A 100 0.74 -21.63 19.71
N PHE A 101 0.71 -22.29 18.55
CA PHE A 101 1.31 -23.62 18.36
C PHE A 101 2.78 -23.58 17.95
N PHE A 102 3.15 -22.69 17.04
CA PHE A 102 4.50 -22.64 16.50
C PHE A 102 5.37 -21.63 17.23
N TYR A 103 4.87 -20.44 17.57
CA TYR A 103 5.69 -19.40 18.23
C TYR A 103 5.58 -19.39 19.76
N LEU A 104 4.76 -20.29 20.33
CA LEU A 104 4.53 -20.41 21.78
C LEU A 104 4.08 -19.09 22.43
N ASN A 105 3.50 -18.18 21.64
CA ASN A 105 2.95 -16.94 22.14
C ASN A 105 1.57 -17.24 22.77
N ARG A 106 1.57 -17.44 24.09
CA ARG A 106 0.40 -17.88 24.85
C ARG A 106 0.04 -16.84 25.91
N PRO A 107 -0.81 -15.85 25.57
CA PRO A 107 -1.34 -14.91 26.54
C PRO A 107 -1.91 -15.64 27.77
N ALA A 108 -1.48 -15.24 28.96
CA ALA A 108 -1.78 -15.92 30.23
C ALA A 108 -3.15 -15.54 30.82
N SER A 109 -3.80 -14.50 30.30
CA SER A 109 -5.10 -14.02 30.79
C SER A 109 -6.01 -13.55 29.66
N SER A 110 -7.31 -13.48 29.94
CA SER A 110 -8.32 -12.94 29.01
C SER A 110 -8.01 -11.50 28.59
N ALA A 111 -7.50 -10.66 29.50
CA ALA A 111 -7.10 -9.29 29.19
C ALA A 111 -5.93 -9.23 28.18
N GLN A 112 -4.94 -10.12 28.32
CA GLN A 112 -3.83 -10.21 27.37
C GLN A 112 -4.31 -10.74 26.01
N TRP A 113 -5.27 -11.68 25.97
CA TRP A 113 -5.91 -12.11 24.73
C TRP A 113 -6.64 -10.97 24.01
N ILE A 114 -7.41 -10.17 24.75
CA ILE A 114 -8.10 -8.99 24.19
C ILE A 114 -7.09 -8.01 23.59
N ARG A 115 -6.01 -7.71 24.32
CA ARG A 115 -4.94 -6.84 23.84
C ARG A 115 -4.26 -7.39 22.59
N TYR A 116 -3.95 -8.69 22.56
CA TYR A 116 -3.34 -9.34 21.41
C TYR A 116 -4.24 -9.27 20.18
N ILE A 117 -5.54 -9.55 20.32
CA ILE A 117 -6.52 -9.42 19.22
C ILE A 117 -6.61 -7.96 18.75
N TYR A 118 -6.60 -7.00 19.67
CA TYR A 118 -6.58 -5.57 19.33
C TYR A 118 -5.33 -5.19 18.52
N GLU A 119 -4.15 -5.62 18.96
CA GLU A 119 -2.88 -5.38 18.24
C GLU A 119 -2.87 -6.05 16.86
N MET A 120 -3.43 -7.26 16.74
CA MET A 120 -3.59 -7.93 15.45
C MET A 120 -4.50 -7.12 14.51
N PHE A 121 -5.63 -6.64 15.02
CA PHE A 121 -6.64 -5.91 14.23
C PHE A 121 -6.12 -4.53 13.80
N PHE A 122 -5.62 -3.73 14.75
CA PHE A 122 -5.34 -2.31 14.51
C PHE A 122 -3.87 -1.99 14.22
N SER A 123 -2.93 -2.86 14.62
CA SER A 123 -1.49 -2.61 14.44
C SER A 123 -0.90 -3.49 13.33
N ARG A 124 -1.05 -4.81 13.40
CA ARG A 124 -0.50 -5.71 12.35
C ARG A 124 -1.26 -5.55 11.04
N PHE A 125 -2.58 -5.64 11.07
CA PHE A 125 -3.43 -5.48 9.88
C PHE A 125 -3.97 -4.06 9.67
N TRP A 126 -3.26 -3.02 10.15
CA TRP A 126 -3.70 -1.62 10.15
C TRP A 126 -4.27 -1.08 8.83
N PHE A 127 -3.84 -1.63 7.68
CA PHE A 127 -4.36 -1.26 6.36
C PHE A 127 -5.85 -1.60 6.20
N LEU A 128 -6.32 -2.72 6.75
CA LEU A 128 -7.69 -3.22 6.62
C LEU A 128 -8.73 -2.33 7.34
N PRO A 129 -8.57 -1.92 8.61
CA PRO A 129 -9.47 -0.94 9.23
C PRO A 129 -9.43 0.39 8.48
N MET A 130 -8.25 0.84 8.03
CA MET A 130 -8.12 2.10 7.28
C MET A 130 -8.89 2.07 5.96
N ILE A 131 -8.68 1.07 5.11
CA ILE A 131 -9.37 0.96 3.82
C ILE A 131 -10.87 0.70 4.01
N PHE A 132 -11.25 -0.04 5.06
CA PHE A 132 -12.65 -0.23 5.42
C PHE A 132 -13.30 1.11 5.82
N GLY A 133 -12.61 1.94 6.60
CA GLY A 133 -13.02 3.31 6.92
C GLY A 133 -13.23 4.17 5.67
N LEU A 134 -12.33 4.09 4.69
CA LEU A 134 -12.52 4.77 3.39
C LEU A 134 -13.75 4.23 2.63
N TYR A 135 -14.06 2.95 2.75
CA TYR A 135 -15.28 2.38 2.16
C TYR A 135 -16.52 2.92 2.85
N LEU A 136 -16.52 3.11 4.18
CA LEU A 136 -17.60 3.78 4.89
C LEU A 136 -17.79 5.23 4.42
N LEU A 137 -16.71 5.96 4.13
CA LEU A 137 -16.76 7.32 3.60
C LEU A 137 -17.17 7.41 2.12
N THR A 138 -17.04 6.31 1.36
CA THR A 138 -17.21 6.32 -0.10
C THR A 138 -18.56 6.88 -0.56
N PRO A 139 -19.73 6.53 0.02
CA PRO A 139 -21.00 7.12 -0.42
C PRO A 139 -21.11 8.63 -0.22
N ILE A 140 -20.53 9.15 0.85
CA ILE A 140 -20.47 10.59 1.13
C ILE A 140 -19.59 11.26 0.08
N LEU A 141 -18.38 10.74 -0.12
CA LEU A 141 -17.44 11.24 -1.12
C LEU A 141 -18.03 11.20 -2.53
N ARG A 142 -18.74 10.13 -2.92
CA ARG A 142 -19.43 10.04 -4.22
C ARG A 142 -20.38 11.20 -4.44
N THR A 143 -21.16 11.56 -3.42
CA THR A 143 -22.15 12.64 -3.50
C THR A 143 -21.46 13.98 -3.65
N LEU A 144 -20.41 14.24 -2.86
CA LEU A 144 -19.63 15.47 -2.93
C LEU A 144 -18.94 15.63 -4.30
N LEU A 145 -18.35 14.55 -4.83
CA LEU A 145 -17.59 14.58 -6.08
C LEU A 145 -18.48 14.71 -7.33
N ARG A 146 -19.75 14.28 -7.28
CA ARG A 146 -20.68 14.37 -8.43
C ARG A 146 -21.05 15.82 -8.77
N GLY A 147 -21.19 16.67 -7.75
CA GLY A 147 -21.58 18.08 -7.92
C GLY A 147 -20.40 19.06 -7.91
N ALA A 148 -19.18 18.60 -7.61
CA ALA A 148 -18.03 19.48 -7.43
C ALA A 148 -17.44 19.91 -8.78
N SER A 149 -17.22 21.23 -8.93
CA SER A 149 -16.47 21.77 -10.06
C SER A 149 -14.99 21.34 -10.00
N ARG A 150 -14.32 21.33 -11.14
CA ARG A 150 -12.87 21.04 -11.20
C ARG A 150 -12.06 21.94 -10.27
N THR A 151 -12.40 23.23 -10.20
CA THR A 151 -11.73 24.19 -9.32
C THR A 151 -11.92 23.84 -7.84
N LEU A 152 -13.14 23.50 -7.42
CA LEU A 152 -13.42 23.13 -6.04
C LEU A 152 -12.68 21.84 -5.63
N LEU A 153 -12.62 20.85 -6.53
CA LEU A 153 -11.87 19.62 -6.29
C LEU A 153 -10.37 19.87 -6.13
N LEU A 154 -9.78 20.69 -6.99
CA LEU A 154 -8.37 21.04 -6.87
C LEU A 154 -8.10 21.83 -5.59
N TYR A 155 -8.97 22.78 -5.24
CA TYR A 155 -8.89 23.50 -3.97
C TYR A 155 -8.94 22.56 -2.76
N ALA A 156 -9.90 21.64 -2.71
CA ALA A 156 -10.02 20.67 -1.62
C ALA A 156 -8.79 19.76 -1.52
N LEU A 157 -8.24 19.30 -2.65
CA LEU A 157 -7.01 18.50 -2.68
C LEU A 157 -5.77 19.32 -2.26
N SER A 158 -5.70 20.59 -2.62
CA SER A 158 -4.65 21.50 -2.16
C SER A 158 -4.73 21.73 -0.65
N LEU A 159 -5.93 21.94 -0.09
CA LEU A 159 -6.13 22.02 1.36
C LEU A 159 -5.73 20.73 2.06
N TRP A 160 -6.11 19.58 1.51
CA TRP A 160 -5.72 18.28 2.05
C TRP A 160 -4.20 18.11 2.07
N TYR A 161 -3.51 18.43 0.96
CA TYR A 161 -2.06 18.36 0.89
C TYR A 161 -1.40 19.31 1.89
N PHE A 162 -1.91 20.53 2.01
CA PHE A 162 -1.45 21.47 3.03
C PHE A 162 -1.62 20.91 4.44
N ALA A 163 -2.81 20.42 4.80
CA ALA A 163 -3.12 19.95 6.15
C ALA A 163 -2.34 18.69 6.55
N PHE A 164 -2.16 17.73 5.65
CA PHE A 164 -1.61 16.41 6.00
C PHE A 164 -0.16 16.21 5.59
N ALA A 165 0.36 16.95 4.60
CA ALA A 165 1.74 16.86 4.18
C ALA A 165 2.59 18.03 4.65
N LEU A 166 2.14 19.28 4.44
CA LEU A 166 2.95 20.47 4.76
C LEU A 166 2.87 20.86 6.24
N LEU A 167 1.65 21.00 6.78
CA LEU A 167 1.41 21.55 8.12
C LEU A 167 2.11 20.77 9.25
N PRO A 168 2.19 19.42 9.24
CA PRO A 168 2.94 18.71 10.27
C PRO A 168 4.45 19.04 10.24
N GLY A 169 5.00 19.32 9.06
CA GLY A 169 6.38 19.79 8.91
C GLY A 169 6.58 21.20 9.44
N VAL A 170 5.58 22.07 9.27
CA VAL A 170 5.56 23.43 9.85
C VAL A 170 5.53 23.34 11.38
N TYR A 171 4.60 22.58 11.97
CA TYR A 171 4.54 22.42 13.43
C TYR A 171 5.84 21.87 14.01
N LYS A 172 6.45 20.91 13.32
CA LYS A 172 7.75 20.37 13.70
C LYS A 172 8.86 21.43 13.61
N ALA A 173 8.91 22.22 12.55
CA ALA A 173 9.91 23.28 12.38
C ALA A 173 9.82 24.36 13.47
N PHE A 174 8.62 24.61 14.02
CA PHE A 174 8.40 25.53 15.13
C PHE A 174 8.41 24.87 16.52
N GLY A 175 8.65 23.56 16.63
CA GLY A 175 8.69 22.84 17.91
C GLY A 175 7.33 22.68 18.62
N ILE A 176 6.21 22.84 17.91
CA ILE A 176 4.84 22.91 18.47
C ILE A 176 4.22 21.50 18.61
N TYR A 177 4.90 20.56 19.27
CA TYR A 177 4.55 19.12 19.38
C TYR A 177 4.85 18.25 18.15
N SER A 178 5.46 17.08 18.40
CA SER A 178 6.07 16.20 17.40
C SER A 178 5.63 14.74 17.49
N SER A 179 4.53 14.40 18.17
CA SER A 179 3.93 13.06 17.99
C SER A 179 2.96 13.11 16.80
N LEU A 180 3.37 12.49 15.69
CA LEU A 180 2.45 12.23 14.58
C LEU A 180 1.39 11.25 15.06
N ASP A 181 0.20 11.76 15.40
CA ASP A 181 -0.94 10.92 15.77
C ASP A 181 -1.14 9.80 14.73
N SER A 182 -1.17 8.56 15.20
CA SER A 182 -1.35 7.36 14.38
C SER A 182 -2.76 6.80 14.51
N SER A 183 -3.70 7.56 15.09
CA SER A 183 -5.09 7.16 15.22
C SER A 183 -5.70 6.74 13.88
N LEU A 184 -6.59 5.76 13.94
CA LEU A 184 -7.31 5.27 12.77
C LEU A 184 -8.05 6.40 12.04
N LEU A 185 -8.63 7.36 12.79
CA LEU A 185 -9.31 8.51 12.21
C LEU A 185 -8.34 9.37 11.38
N ARG A 186 -7.17 9.69 11.93
CA ARG A 186 -6.16 10.45 11.19
C ARG A 186 -5.69 9.70 9.95
N GLN A 187 -5.47 8.38 10.04
CA GLN A 187 -5.13 7.56 8.88
C GLN A 187 -6.21 7.63 7.80
N ILE A 188 -7.49 7.44 8.16
CA ILE A 188 -8.61 7.52 7.22
C ILE A 188 -8.63 8.89 6.52
N MET A 189 -8.45 9.98 7.26
CA MET A 189 -8.46 11.33 6.68
C MET A 189 -7.24 11.57 5.78
N GLN A 190 -6.05 11.14 6.19
CA GLN A 190 -4.85 11.20 5.37
C GLN A 190 -5.03 10.43 4.05
N TYR A 191 -5.42 9.15 4.12
CA TYR A 191 -5.57 8.33 2.92
C TYR A 191 -6.78 8.72 2.05
N SER A 192 -7.77 9.44 2.58
CA SER A 192 -8.92 9.90 1.79
C SER A 192 -8.52 10.84 0.63
N GLY A 193 -7.49 11.66 0.80
CA GLY A 193 -7.02 12.52 -0.29
C GLY A 193 -6.34 11.73 -1.40
N LEU A 194 -5.55 10.71 -1.06
CA LEU A 194 -5.01 9.75 -2.05
C LEU A 194 -6.13 8.97 -2.74
N PHE A 195 -7.17 8.58 -1.99
CA PHE A 195 -8.35 7.92 -2.54
C PHE A 195 -9.06 8.80 -3.58
N VAL A 196 -9.30 10.08 -3.26
CA VAL A 196 -9.89 11.05 -4.19
C VAL A 196 -8.94 11.35 -5.36
N LEU A 197 -7.64 11.48 -5.12
CA LEU A 197 -6.63 11.68 -6.18
C LEU A 197 -6.66 10.54 -7.20
N GLY A 198 -6.75 9.29 -6.76
CA GLY A 198 -6.90 8.15 -7.66
C GLY A 198 -8.11 8.28 -8.59
N TYR A 199 -9.26 8.73 -8.06
CA TYR A 199 -10.42 9.07 -8.88
C TYR A 199 -10.13 10.19 -9.86
N VAL A 200 -9.70 11.37 -9.38
CA VAL A 200 -9.48 12.55 -10.22
C VAL A 200 -8.45 12.29 -11.32
N LEU A 201 -7.34 11.64 -11.00
CA LEU A 201 -6.24 11.36 -11.93
C LEU A 201 -6.61 10.32 -13.00
N SER A 202 -7.49 9.38 -12.68
CA SER A 202 -7.98 8.39 -13.64
C SER A 202 -8.93 8.99 -14.69
N GLN A 203 -9.44 10.20 -14.46
CA GLN A 203 -10.33 10.90 -15.38
C GLN A 203 -9.52 11.73 -16.40
N LYS A 204 -9.62 11.36 -17.69
CA LYS A 204 -8.85 11.96 -18.79
C LYS A 204 -8.99 13.49 -18.96
N HIS A 205 -10.03 14.10 -18.39
CA HIS A 205 -10.29 15.54 -18.51
C HIS A 205 -9.61 16.38 -17.41
N PHE A 206 -9.10 15.77 -16.33
CA PHE A 206 -8.49 16.53 -15.24
C PHE A 206 -6.99 16.82 -15.46
N PHE A 207 -6.23 15.84 -15.92
CA PHE A 207 -4.77 15.95 -16.06
C PHE A 207 -4.27 15.31 -17.36
N GLN A 208 -3.77 16.16 -18.27
CA GLN A 208 -3.23 15.75 -19.57
C GLN A 208 -1.76 16.14 -19.69
N ARG A 209 -0.91 15.42 -18.96
CA ARG A 209 0.55 15.61 -19.01
C ARG A 209 1.20 14.37 -19.65
N PRO A 210 2.25 14.55 -20.48
CA PRO A 210 2.96 13.43 -21.10
C PRO A 210 3.72 12.60 -20.06
N LEU A 211 4.00 11.34 -20.36
CA LEU A 211 4.73 10.42 -19.47
C LEU A 211 6.02 11.03 -18.89
N ARG A 212 6.79 11.75 -19.71
CA ARG A 212 8.04 12.42 -19.30
C ARG A 212 7.86 13.37 -18.11
N PHE A 213 6.73 14.06 -18.02
CA PHE A 213 6.45 14.97 -16.89
C PHE A 213 6.36 14.19 -15.59
N TRP A 214 5.64 13.07 -15.59
CA TRP A 214 5.49 12.23 -14.40
C TRP A 214 6.79 11.54 -14.02
N VAL A 215 7.60 11.10 -14.99
CA VAL A 215 8.93 10.55 -14.72
C VAL A 215 9.83 11.58 -14.04
N VAL A 216 9.87 12.82 -14.56
CA VAL A 216 10.64 13.90 -13.93
C VAL A 216 10.11 14.21 -12.53
N LEU A 217 8.79 14.24 -12.33
CA LEU A 217 8.20 14.49 -11.02
C LEU A 217 8.55 13.38 -10.00
N LEU A 218 8.56 12.11 -10.42
CA LEU A 218 8.97 10.99 -9.58
C LEU A 218 10.45 11.11 -9.18
N LEU A 219 11.33 11.38 -10.14
CA LEU A 219 12.76 11.53 -9.88
C LEU A 219 13.05 12.75 -8.97
N ALA A 220 12.35 13.87 -9.21
CA ALA A 220 12.46 15.06 -8.37
C ALA A 220 11.97 14.80 -6.94
N SER A 221 10.87 14.08 -6.78
CA SER A 221 10.33 13.66 -5.47
C SER A 221 11.30 12.78 -4.70
N ILE A 222 11.91 11.79 -5.37
CA ILE A 222 12.91 10.90 -4.76
C ILE A 222 14.16 11.69 -4.38
N GLY A 223 14.68 12.53 -5.28
CA GLY A 223 15.82 13.38 -5.02
C GLY A 223 15.58 14.33 -3.85
N ALA A 224 14.42 15.01 -3.81
CA ALA A 224 14.05 15.91 -2.73
C ALA A 224 13.94 15.18 -1.38
N THR A 225 13.33 13.98 -1.37
CA THR A 225 13.22 13.17 -0.14
C THR A 225 14.60 12.70 0.33
N TYR A 226 15.44 12.22 -0.59
CA TYR A 226 16.80 11.79 -0.31
C TYR A 226 17.65 12.92 0.27
N ILE A 227 17.60 14.11 -0.35
CA ILE A 227 18.30 15.31 0.15
C ILE A 227 17.80 15.68 1.55
N THR A 228 16.49 15.65 1.79
CA THR A 228 15.91 15.99 3.09
C THR A 228 16.34 14.99 4.17
N VAL A 229 16.31 13.70 3.87
CA VAL A 229 16.81 12.62 4.74
C VAL A 229 18.31 12.80 5.02
N PHE A 230 19.10 13.05 3.99
CA PHE A 230 20.53 13.29 4.10
C PHE A 230 20.81 14.47 5.02
N LEU A 231 20.27 15.65 4.73
CA LEU A 231 20.49 16.87 5.51
C LEU A 231 20.08 16.71 6.98
N THR A 232 18.95 16.01 7.23
CA THR A 232 18.44 15.82 8.60
C THR A 232 19.23 14.77 9.38
N SER A 233 19.85 13.79 8.71
CA SER A 233 20.75 12.82 9.33
C SER A 233 22.07 13.42 9.82
N PHE A 234 22.52 14.56 9.27
CA PHE A 234 23.70 15.28 9.77
C PHE A 234 23.35 16.31 10.86
N SER A 235 22.14 16.88 10.84
CA SER A 235 21.74 17.92 11.78
C SER A 235 21.31 17.39 13.15
N LEU A 236 20.78 16.17 13.18
CA LEU A 236 20.39 15.51 14.42
C LEU A 236 21.60 14.72 14.89
N SER A 237 22.20 15.09 16.02
CA SER A 237 23.27 14.34 16.70
C SER A 237 22.87 12.92 17.11
N GLU A 238 21.64 12.50 16.81
CA GLU A 238 21.13 11.15 16.96
C GLU A 238 21.21 10.42 15.63
N GLN A 239 21.76 9.20 15.64
CA GLN A 239 21.91 8.29 14.48
C GLN A 239 20.57 7.83 13.85
N LEU A 240 19.45 8.51 14.13
CA LEU A 240 18.11 8.14 13.70
C LEU A 240 17.49 9.28 12.88
N THR A 241 17.38 9.07 11.57
CA THR A 241 16.65 9.97 10.68
C THR A 241 15.19 10.08 11.12
N ASP A 242 14.69 11.29 11.32
CA ASP A 242 13.31 11.49 11.76
C ASP A 242 12.29 10.97 10.73
N PRO A 243 11.35 10.08 11.14
CA PRO A 243 10.36 9.46 10.26
C PRO A 243 9.48 10.39 9.45
N PHE A 244 9.30 11.64 9.88
CA PHE A 244 8.47 12.60 9.18
C PHE A 244 8.89 12.80 7.71
N PHE A 245 10.18 12.84 7.42
CA PHE A 245 10.69 13.26 6.11
C PHE A 245 10.53 12.21 5.02
N TYR A 246 10.43 10.93 5.37
CA TYR A 246 10.32 9.81 4.43
C TYR A 246 9.02 9.02 4.53
N ARG A 247 8.09 9.43 5.41
CA ARG A 247 6.74 8.84 5.48
C ARG A 247 5.93 9.16 4.23
N ILE A 248 4.94 8.32 3.95
CA ILE A 248 4.02 8.42 2.79
C ILE A 248 3.46 9.82 2.58
N PHE A 249 3.08 10.50 3.67
CA PHE A 249 2.48 11.84 3.63
C PHE A 249 3.51 12.96 3.80
N SER A 250 4.82 12.71 3.65
CA SER A 250 5.78 13.82 3.62
C SER A 250 5.54 14.70 2.37
N PRO A 251 5.85 16.00 2.43
CA PRO A 251 5.69 16.91 1.29
C PRO A 251 6.40 16.41 0.03
N THR A 252 7.54 15.76 0.21
CA THR A 252 8.36 15.27 -0.91
C THR A 252 7.84 13.94 -1.45
N MET A 253 7.19 13.09 -0.63
CA MET A 253 6.70 11.76 -1.04
C MET A 253 5.38 11.80 -1.82
N VAL A 254 4.44 12.66 -1.45
CA VAL A 254 3.11 12.70 -2.09
C VAL A 254 3.18 12.98 -3.60
N PRO A 255 4.01 13.92 -4.11
CA PRO A 255 4.20 14.09 -5.55
C PRO A 255 4.73 12.83 -6.26
N GLY A 256 5.64 12.10 -5.61
CA GLY A 256 6.19 10.83 -6.12
C GLY A 256 5.14 9.73 -6.18
N ILE A 257 4.25 9.64 -5.18
CA ILE A 257 3.09 8.74 -5.19
C ILE A 257 2.15 9.03 -6.36
N ILE A 258 1.81 10.30 -6.55
CA ILE A 258 0.97 10.75 -7.67
C ILE A 258 1.63 10.40 -9.00
N ALA A 259 2.93 10.67 -9.13
CA ALA A 259 3.71 10.36 -10.32
C ALA A 259 3.78 8.85 -10.60
N GLY A 260 4.04 8.03 -9.58
CA GLY A 260 4.09 6.57 -9.69
C GLY A 260 2.77 5.98 -10.17
N PHE A 261 1.64 6.43 -9.59
CA PHE A 261 0.31 6.05 -10.06
C PHE A 261 0.09 6.42 -11.53
N MET A 262 0.43 7.66 -11.91
CA MET A 262 0.24 8.14 -13.28
C MET A 262 1.14 7.45 -14.30
N ILE A 263 2.39 7.14 -13.94
CA ILE A 263 3.32 6.38 -14.78
C ILE A 263 2.73 5.00 -15.06
N LEU A 264 2.33 4.27 -14.02
CA LEU A 264 1.76 2.93 -14.19
C LEU A 264 0.44 2.99 -14.97
N PHE A 265 -0.43 3.96 -14.69
CA PHE A 265 -1.70 4.12 -15.42
C PHE A 265 -1.48 4.40 -16.91
N LEU A 266 -0.59 5.33 -17.25
CA LEU A 266 -0.30 5.70 -18.64
C LEU A 266 0.41 4.58 -19.40
N LEU A 267 1.41 3.93 -18.78
CA LEU A 267 2.11 2.79 -19.39
C LEU A 267 1.17 1.61 -19.60
N SER A 268 0.32 1.31 -18.62
CA SER A 268 -0.68 0.23 -18.75
C SER A 268 -1.63 0.48 -19.91
N ASN A 269 -2.11 1.72 -20.09
CA ASN A 269 -3.00 2.06 -21.19
C ASN A 269 -2.30 1.97 -22.57
N ARG A 270 -0.98 2.21 -22.64
CA ARG A 270 -0.20 2.01 -23.87
C ARG A 270 0.05 0.53 -24.15
N TRP A 271 0.24 -0.27 -23.11
CA TRP A 271 0.51 -1.71 -23.22
C TRP A 271 -0.76 -2.53 -23.48
N ASP A 272 -1.94 -1.98 -23.18
CA ASP A 272 -3.23 -2.64 -23.40
C ASP A 272 -3.49 -3.01 -24.86
N GLU A 273 -2.82 -2.42 -25.84
CA GLU A 273 -3.00 -2.79 -27.25
C GLU A 273 -2.10 -3.97 -27.68
N THR A 274 -1.01 -4.24 -26.95
CA THR A 274 0.03 -5.19 -27.38
C THR A 274 0.25 -6.35 -26.42
N VAL A 275 -0.34 -6.33 -25.23
CA VAL A 275 -0.17 -7.39 -24.24
C VAL A 275 -0.86 -8.69 -24.65
N SER A 276 -0.16 -9.82 -24.51
CA SER A 276 -0.68 -11.16 -24.82
C SER A 276 -1.78 -11.60 -23.86
N GLN A 277 -2.66 -12.49 -24.30
CA GLN A 277 -3.73 -13.04 -23.45
C GLN A 277 -3.20 -13.83 -22.25
N THR A 278 -2.07 -14.52 -22.41
CA THR A 278 -1.40 -15.23 -21.33
C THR A 278 -0.94 -14.26 -20.25
N THR A 279 -0.27 -13.17 -20.64
CA THR A 279 0.18 -12.13 -19.70
C THR A 279 -0.99 -11.46 -18.99
N ARG A 280 -2.07 -11.14 -19.70
CA ARG A 280 -3.32 -10.62 -19.09
C ARG A 280 -3.86 -11.57 -18.02
N SER A 281 -3.90 -12.86 -18.32
CA SER A 281 -4.43 -13.88 -17.40
C SER A 281 -3.58 -14.03 -16.15
N VAL A 282 -2.25 -13.98 -16.29
CA VAL A 282 -1.30 -14.01 -15.15
C VAL A 282 -1.47 -12.76 -14.27
N LEU A 283 -1.51 -11.57 -14.87
CA LEU A 283 -1.72 -10.31 -14.13
C LEU A 283 -3.08 -10.30 -13.42
N ALA A 284 -4.13 -10.81 -14.07
CA ALA A 284 -5.44 -10.94 -13.45
C ALA A 284 -5.40 -11.91 -12.26
N ALA A 285 -4.70 -13.03 -12.37
CA ALA A 285 -4.55 -14.00 -11.28
C ALA A 285 -3.82 -13.39 -10.07
N MET A 286 -2.67 -12.73 -10.30
CA MET A 286 -1.90 -12.03 -9.26
C MET A 286 -2.72 -10.92 -8.62
N SER A 287 -3.42 -10.12 -9.42
CA SER A 287 -4.25 -9.01 -8.96
C SER A 287 -5.40 -9.47 -8.05
N VAL A 288 -6.04 -10.60 -8.33
CA VAL A 288 -7.08 -11.13 -7.42
C VAL A 288 -6.47 -11.70 -6.15
N ALA A 289 -5.30 -12.32 -6.23
CA ALA A 289 -4.60 -12.86 -5.06
C ALA A 289 -3.99 -11.76 -4.16
N ALA A 290 -3.99 -10.49 -4.59
CA ALA A 290 -3.28 -9.41 -3.89
C ALA A 290 -3.68 -9.25 -2.42
N LEU A 291 -4.97 -9.33 -2.09
CA LEU A 291 -5.43 -9.25 -0.70
C LEU A 291 -4.96 -10.47 0.11
N GLY A 292 -5.07 -11.68 -0.44
CA GLY A 292 -4.56 -12.89 0.19
C GLY A 292 -3.05 -12.82 0.44
N ILE A 293 -2.28 -12.34 -0.54
CA ILE A 293 -0.82 -12.16 -0.40
C ILE A 293 -0.54 -11.17 0.73
N TYR A 294 -1.26 -10.05 0.79
CA TYR A 294 -1.14 -9.09 1.89
C TYR A 294 -1.40 -9.76 3.25
N LEU A 295 -2.35 -10.68 3.33
CA LEU A 295 -2.70 -11.36 4.56
C LEU A 295 -1.70 -12.45 4.97
N VAL A 296 -1.02 -13.11 4.03
CA VAL A 296 -0.15 -14.28 4.34
C VAL A 296 1.35 -13.97 4.34
N HIS A 297 1.79 -12.90 3.67
CA HIS A 297 3.22 -12.69 3.41
C HIS A 297 4.10 -12.56 4.67
N GLU A 298 3.57 -12.03 5.78
CA GLU A 298 4.31 -11.99 7.05
C GLU A 298 4.46 -13.40 7.64
N LEU A 299 3.42 -14.24 7.60
CA LEU A 299 3.55 -15.66 8.00
C LEU A 299 4.58 -16.40 7.14
N VAL A 300 4.64 -16.09 5.85
CA VAL A 300 5.66 -16.68 4.96
C VAL A 300 7.05 -16.24 5.38
N GLN A 301 7.26 -14.97 5.72
CA GLN A 301 8.55 -14.48 6.23
C GLN A 301 8.94 -15.15 7.54
N GLU A 302 8.02 -15.20 8.51
CA GLU A 302 8.23 -15.85 9.81
C GLU A 302 8.48 -17.36 9.64
N GLY A 303 7.81 -18.00 8.69
CA GLY A 303 7.96 -19.42 8.36
C GLY A 303 9.30 -19.74 7.68
N ILE A 304 9.77 -18.90 6.74
CA ILE A 304 11.11 -19.03 6.15
C ILE A 304 12.17 -18.95 7.25
N ALA A 305 12.09 -17.93 8.10
CA ALA A 305 13.06 -17.73 9.19
C ALA A 305 13.10 -18.92 10.16
N ARG A 306 11.93 -19.53 10.45
CA ARG A 306 11.82 -20.62 11.42
C ARG A 306 12.19 -21.99 10.85
N PHE A 307 11.69 -22.32 9.66
CA PHE A 307 11.78 -23.69 9.10
C PHE A 307 12.84 -23.83 8.02
N PHE A 308 13.28 -22.73 7.40
CA PHE A 308 14.28 -22.71 6.35
C PHE A 308 15.38 -21.67 6.62
N PRO A 309 16.01 -21.67 7.80
CA PRO A 309 16.97 -20.63 8.20
C PRO A 309 18.18 -20.53 7.25
N GLY A 310 18.52 -21.61 6.53
CA GLY A 310 19.58 -21.59 5.53
C GLY A 310 19.36 -20.60 4.38
N ILE A 311 18.10 -20.29 4.04
CA ILE A 311 17.77 -19.25 3.05
C ILE A 311 18.20 -17.88 3.57
N ASP A 312 17.84 -17.56 4.80
CA ASP A 312 18.15 -16.30 5.45
C ASP A 312 19.67 -16.15 5.66
N VAL A 313 20.36 -17.22 6.09
CA VAL A 313 21.84 -17.27 6.19
C VAL A 313 22.49 -16.98 4.84
N PHE A 314 22.04 -17.63 3.76
CA PHE A 314 22.57 -17.37 2.41
C PHE A 314 22.34 -15.92 1.99
N LEU A 315 21.14 -15.37 2.18
CA LEU A 315 20.82 -14.01 1.79
C LEU A 315 21.65 -12.95 2.54
N HIS A 316 22.00 -13.21 3.80
CA HIS A 316 22.91 -12.35 4.56
C HIS A 316 24.36 -12.34 4.04
N THR A 317 24.75 -13.30 3.20
CA THR A 317 26.06 -13.26 2.51
C THR A 317 26.07 -12.33 1.28
N LEU A 318 24.89 -11.95 0.79
CA LEU A 318 24.75 -11.06 -0.37
C LEU A 318 24.72 -9.59 0.07
N SER A 319 24.96 -8.68 -0.88
CA SER A 319 24.75 -7.26 -0.62
C SER A 319 23.27 -6.97 -0.31
N PRO A 320 22.96 -6.05 0.61
CA PRO A 320 21.58 -5.63 0.92
C PRO A 320 20.72 -5.31 -0.30
N LEU A 321 21.33 -4.66 -1.30
CA LEU A 321 20.70 -4.27 -2.57
C LEU A 321 20.23 -5.48 -3.40
N LEU A 322 20.86 -6.64 -3.23
CA LEU A 322 20.48 -7.88 -3.91
C LEU A 322 19.63 -8.78 -3.01
N ALA A 323 19.99 -8.88 -1.73
CA ALA A 323 19.34 -9.73 -0.75
C ALA A 323 17.86 -9.38 -0.55
N ALA A 324 17.52 -8.10 -0.34
CA ALA A 324 16.14 -7.70 -0.08
C ALA A 324 15.19 -7.94 -1.27
N PRO A 325 15.52 -7.53 -2.51
CA PRO A 325 14.68 -7.85 -3.66
C PRO A 325 14.53 -9.36 -3.89
N LEU A 326 15.61 -10.14 -3.72
CA LEU A 326 15.58 -11.58 -3.89
C LEU A 326 14.67 -12.24 -2.86
N ARG A 327 14.79 -11.87 -1.58
CA ARG A 327 13.90 -12.37 -0.52
C ARG A 327 12.44 -11.98 -0.79
N ALA A 328 12.20 -10.75 -1.21
CA ALA A 328 10.86 -10.28 -1.56
C ALA A 328 10.23 -11.09 -2.70
N VAL A 329 11.01 -11.46 -3.73
CA VAL A 329 10.54 -12.35 -4.81
C VAL A 329 10.19 -13.73 -4.27
N ILE A 330 11.04 -14.32 -3.43
CA ILE A 330 10.78 -15.64 -2.81
C ILE A 330 9.48 -15.59 -2.00
N VAL A 331 9.36 -14.62 -1.09
CA VAL A 331 8.17 -14.43 -0.24
C VAL A 331 6.94 -14.19 -1.09
N PHE A 332 7.03 -13.36 -2.12
CA PHE A 332 5.92 -13.05 -3.03
C PHE A 332 5.42 -14.30 -3.76
N LEU A 333 6.35 -15.09 -4.33
CA LEU A 333 5.99 -16.30 -5.08
C LEU A 333 5.40 -17.39 -4.18
N LEU A 334 5.96 -17.59 -2.99
CA LEU A 334 5.41 -18.52 -2.00
C LEU A 334 4.03 -18.08 -1.53
N SER A 335 3.87 -16.80 -1.19
CA SER A 335 2.57 -16.22 -0.80
C SER A 335 1.53 -16.37 -1.92
N PHE A 336 1.90 -16.04 -3.17
CA PHE A 336 1.02 -16.20 -4.32
C PHE A 336 0.63 -17.67 -4.51
N THR A 337 1.57 -18.61 -4.36
CA THR A 337 1.32 -20.04 -4.48
C THR A 337 0.35 -20.53 -3.41
N ILE A 338 0.57 -20.17 -2.14
CA ILE A 338 -0.32 -20.51 -1.02
C ILE A 338 -1.74 -20.01 -1.31
N ILE A 339 -1.89 -18.73 -1.69
CA ILE A 339 -3.19 -18.14 -1.98
C ILE A 339 -3.84 -18.78 -3.21
N PHE A 340 -3.06 -19.05 -4.25
CA PHE A 340 -3.55 -19.74 -5.44
C PHE A 340 -4.11 -21.12 -5.11
N LEU A 341 -3.44 -21.88 -4.24
CA LEU A 341 -3.90 -23.19 -3.76
C LEU A 341 -5.15 -23.07 -2.88
N ILE A 342 -5.18 -22.15 -1.91
CA ILE A 342 -6.34 -21.93 -1.03
C ILE A 342 -7.59 -21.60 -1.88
N ARG A 343 -7.43 -20.82 -2.95
CA ARG A 343 -8.53 -20.46 -3.85
C ARG A 343 -9.09 -21.62 -4.66
N ARG A 344 -8.40 -22.75 -4.74
CA ARG A 344 -8.93 -24.01 -5.32
C ARG A 344 -9.86 -24.75 -4.37
N ILE A 345 -9.85 -24.42 -3.07
CA ILE A 345 -10.67 -25.08 -2.06
C ILE A 345 -12.02 -24.37 -1.96
N PRO A 346 -13.16 -25.01 -2.34
CA PRO A 346 -14.46 -24.34 -2.47
C PRO A 346 -14.95 -23.64 -1.20
N LEU A 347 -14.62 -24.18 -0.02
CA LEU A 347 -15.07 -23.69 1.28
C LEU A 347 -14.36 -22.41 1.72
N ILE A 348 -13.07 -22.26 1.40
CA ILE A 348 -12.23 -21.16 1.92
C ILE A 348 -11.74 -20.18 0.84
N LYS A 349 -12.10 -20.40 -0.44
CA LYS A 349 -11.77 -19.47 -1.54
C LYS A 349 -12.31 -18.05 -1.36
N LEU A 350 -13.28 -17.83 -0.47
CA LEU A 350 -13.81 -16.51 -0.15
C LEU A 350 -12.87 -15.70 0.76
N PHE A 351 -11.90 -16.35 1.40
CA PHE A 351 -10.95 -15.75 2.34
C PHE A 351 -9.56 -15.54 1.73
N ALA A 352 -9.38 -15.82 0.43
CA ALA A 352 -8.08 -15.86 -0.26
C ALA A 352 -8.05 -15.07 -1.56
#